data_AF-A0AAE9A092-F1
#
_entry.id   AF-A0AAE9A092-F1
#
_cell.length_a   1.000
_cell.length_b   1.000
_cell.length_c   1.000
_cell.angle_alpha   90.00
_cell.angle_beta   90.00
_cell.angle_gamma   90.00
#
_symmetry.space_group_name_H-M   'P 1'
#
loop_
_entity.id
_entity.type
_entity.pdbx_description
1 polymer ?
#
loop_
_entity_poly.entity_id
_entity_poly.type
_entity_poly.pdbx_seq_one_letter_code
_entity_poly.pdbx_strand_id
1 'polypeptide(L)'
;MGRTFKELKMDVSELLVFCALIYWDFGLHEQSDECIEIRLERRSGILKELKLYEQSLRSENDASLRIGQIMLVLQMVQKSVSMMEEYKTISIIYDLCAKHCPLFQMSEGGL
;
A
#
# COMPACT_ATOMS: atom_id res chain seq x y z
N MET A 1 1.27 -15.51 5.06
CA MET A 1 0.93 -14.18 4.52
C MET A 1 -0.56 -13.86 4.63
N GLY A 2 -1.50 -14.72 4.24
CA GLY A 2 -2.94 -14.43 4.31
C GLY A 2 -3.60 -14.40 5.71
N ARG A 3 -2.87 -14.65 6.81
CA ARG A 3 -3.46 -14.68 8.17
C ARG A 3 -3.70 -13.27 8.73
N THR A 4 -2.71 -12.38 8.66
CA THR A 4 -2.81 -11.03 9.24
C THR A 4 -3.89 -10.17 8.56
N PHE A 5 -4.07 -10.29 7.24
CA PHE A 5 -5.11 -9.55 6.50
C PHE A 5 -6.53 -10.09 6.81
N LYS A 6 -6.67 -11.41 6.98
CA LYS A 6 -7.92 -12.04 7.43
C LYS A 6 -8.24 -11.73 8.90
N GLU A 7 -7.22 -11.58 9.72
CA GLU A 7 -7.34 -11.28 11.16
C GLU A 7 -7.70 -9.81 11.40
N LEU A 8 -7.27 -8.88 10.55
CA LEU A 8 -7.58 -7.46 10.72
C LEU A 8 -9.09 -7.17 10.60
N LYS A 9 -9.85 -7.97 9.83
CA LYS A 9 -11.29 -7.76 9.55
C LYS A 9 -11.61 -6.29 9.30
N MET A 10 -10.97 -5.69 8.29
CA MET A 10 -11.24 -4.30 7.94
C MET A 10 -12.71 -4.15 7.53
N ASP A 11 -13.37 -3.12 8.03
CA ASP A 11 -14.66 -2.71 7.49
C ASP A 11 -14.50 -2.04 6.12
N VAL A 12 -15.61 -1.75 5.45
CA VAL A 12 -15.60 -1.18 4.09
C VAL A 12 -14.95 0.21 4.06
N SER A 13 -15.17 1.04 5.08
CA SER A 13 -14.59 2.38 5.18
C SER A 13 -13.08 2.30 5.39
N GLU A 14 -12.63 1.44 6.32
CA GLU A 14 -11.22 1.18 6.58
C GLU A 14 -10.52 0.66 5.31
N LEU A 15 -11.17 -0.24 4.55
CA LEU A 15 -10.65 -0.76 3.30
C LEU A 15 -10.52 0.33 2.23
N LEU A 16 -11.51 1.22 2.10
CA LEU A 16 -11.47 2.32 1.13
C LEU A 16 -10.32 3.28 1.43
N VAL A 17 -10.16 3.67 2.69
CA VAL A 17 -9.02 4.48 3.14
C VAL A 17 -7.71 3.76 2.86
N PHE A 18 -7.64 2.46 3.16
CA PHE A 18 -6.45 1.65 2.90
C PHE A 18 -6.08 1.64 1.42
N CYS A 19 -7.04 1.45 0.52
CA CYS A 19 -6.84 1.54 -0.93
C CYS A 19 -6.41 2.94 -1.36
N ALA A 20 -6.99 4.00 -0.79
CA ALA A 20 -6.59 5.37 -1.08
C ALA A 20 -5.15 5.64 -0.64
N LEU A 21 -4.75 5.15 0.54
CA LEU A 21 -3.37 5.24 1.02
C LEU A 21 -2.41 4.54 0.06
N ILE A 22 -2.71 3.31 -0.37
CA ILE A 22 -1.93 2.57 -1.37
C ILE A 22 -1.80 3.39 -2.67
N TYR A 23 -2.90 3.91 -3.19
CA TYR A 23 -2.89 4.69 -4.43
C TYR A 23 -1.96 5.92 -4.35
N TRP A 24 -1.97 6.61 -3.20
CA TRP A 24 -1.13 7.79 -2.97
C TRP A 24 0.26 7.45 -2.39
N ASP A 25 0.61 6.19 -2.14
CA ASP A 25 1.92 5.81 -1.55
C ASP A 25 3.04 5.72 -2.60
N PHE A 26 2.71 5.40 -3.85
CA PHE A 26 3.72 5.11 -4.88
C PHE A 26 4.17 6.37 -5.61
N GLY A 27 5.41 6.78 -5.35
CA GLY A 27 6.24 7.61 -6.22
C GLY A 27 6.36 7.00 -7.59
N LEU A 28 5.66 7.53 -8.59
CA LEU A 28 6.08 7.28 -9.98
C LEU A 28 7.47 7.90 -10.14
N HIS A 29 8.33 7.23 -10.89
CA HIS A 29 9.64 7.80 -11.23
C HIS A 29 9.42 9.10 -12.03
N GLU A 30 10.31 10.08 -11.85
CA GLU A 30 10.28 11.36 -12.60
C GLU A 30 9.06 12.27 -12.32
N GLN A 31 8.50 12.24 -11.11
CA GLN A 31 7.46 13.20 -10.73
C GLN A 31 8.03 14.60 -10.48
N SER A 32 7.27 15.63 -10.88
CA SER A 32 7.58 17.01 -10.52
C SER A 32 7.41 17.25 -9.02
N ASP A 33 8.13 18.24 -8.48
CA ASP A 33 8.02 18.64 -7.08
C ASP A 33 6.56 18.97 -6.68
N GLU A 34 5.80 19.61 -7.58
CA GLU A 34 4.38 19.89 -7.40
C GLU A 34 3.55 18.61 -7.19
N CYS A 35 3.81 17.55 -7.97
CA CYS A 35 3.11 16.27 -7.79
C CYS A 35 3.47 15.61 -6.45
N ILE A 36 4.70 15.78 -5.97
CA ILE A 36 5.15 15.28 -4.66
C ILE A 36 4.39 16.01 -3.54
N GLU A 37 4.28 17.34 -3.63
CA GLU A 37 3.53 18.13 -2.65
C GLU A 37 2.06 17.73 -2.60
N ILE A 38 1.40 17.61 -3.76
CA ILE A 38 0.01 17.16 -3.85
C ILE A 38 -0.15 15.77 -3.22
N ARG A 39 0.76 14.84 -3.49
CA ARG A 39 0.72 13.50 -2.85
C ARG A 39 0.75 13.63 -1.33
N LEU A 40 1.72 14.38 -0.80
CA LEU A 40 1.91 14.52 0.65
C LEU A 40 0.68 15.15 1.31
N GLU A 41 0.10 16.17 0.68
CA GLU A 41 -1.13 16.82 1.12
C GLU A 41 -2.30 15.82 1.15
N ARG A 42 -2.52 15.08 0.05
CA ARG A 42 -3.61 14.09 -0.04
C ARG A 42 -3.45 12.98 0.99
N ARG A 43 -2.24 12.44 1.15
CA ARG A 43 -1.97 11.39 2.13
C ARG A 43 -2.19 11.88 3.56
N SER A 44 -1.79 13.10 3.89
CA SER A 44 -2.06 13.72 5.19
C SER A 44 -3.57 13.87 5.44
N GLY A 45 -4.33 14.31 4.43
CA GLY A 45 -5.78 14.39 4.50
C GLY A 45 -6.45 13.04 4.78
N ILE A 46 -6.05 11.99 4.04
CA ILE A 46 -6.59 10.63 4.20
C ILE A 46 -6.28 10.08 5.60
N LEU A 47 -5.06 10.27 6.11
CA LEU A 47 -4.70 9.85 7.47
C LEU A 47 -5.51 10.59 8.54
N LYS A 48 -5.81 11.88 8.32
CA LYS A 48 -6.66 12.65 9.21
C LYS A 48 -8.10 12.13 9.21
N GLU A 49 -8.65 11.81 8.04
CA GLU A 49 -9.98 11.20 7.93
C GLU A 49 -10.05 9.85 8.64
N LEU A 50 -9.05 8.99 8.44
CA LEU A 50 -8.93 7.72 9.16
C LEU A 50 -8.94 7.94 10.67
N LYS A 51 -8.13 8.90 11.15
CA LYS A 51 -8.08 9.24 12.58
C LYS A 51 -9.45 9.65 13.11
N LEU A 52 -10.15 10.55 12.41
CA LEU A 52 -11.47 11.03 12.82
C LEU A 52 -12.52 9.91 12.81
N TYR A 53 -12.51 9.07 11.78
CA TYR A 53 -13.39 7.90 11.67
C TYR A 53 -13.19 6.96 12.85
N GLU A 54 -11.95 6.58 13.13
CA GLU A 54 -11.59 5.67 14.21
C GLU A 54 -11.93 6.22 15.59
N GLN A 55 -11.67 7.51 15.82
CA GLN A 55 -12.03 8.21 17.06
C GLN A 55 -13.55 8.36 17.24
N SER A 56 -14.34 8.33 16.17
CA SER A 56 -15.81 8.38 16.27
C SER A 56 -16.43 7.05 16.71
N LEU A 57 -15.71 5.93 16.53
CA LEU A 57 -16.20 4.58 16.81
C LEU A 57 -15.61 3.98 18.10
N ARG A 58 -14.44 4.43 18.53
CA ARG A 58 -13.62 3.77 19.56
C ARG A 58 -13.03 4.79 20.53
N SER A 59 -12.56 4.31 21.69
CA SER A 59 -11.78 5.15 22.61
C SER A 59 -10.47 5.61 21.95
N GLU A 60 -9.86 6.69 22.43
CA GLU A 60 -8.64 7.25 21.81
C GLU A 60 -7.49 6.23 21.71
N ASN A 61 -7.31 5.41 22.75
CA ASN A 61 -6.27 4.37 22.78
C ASN A 61 -6.57 3.25 21.78
N ASP A 62 -7.83 2.80 21.70
CA ASP A 62 -8.25 1.74 20.78
C ASP A 62 -8.21 2.21 19.32
N ALA A 63 -8.61 3.46 19.06
CA ALA A 63 -8.51 4.10 17.75
C ALA A 63 -7.05 4.18 17.30
N SER A 64 -6.14 4.61 18.18
CA SER A 64 -4.71 4.69 17.87
C SER A 64 -4.10 3.31 17.58
N LEU A 65 -4.49 2.29 18.37
CA LEU A 65 -4.08 0.91 18.13
C LEU A 65 -4.58 0.41 16.76
N ARG A 66 -5.84 0.69 16.40
CA ARG A 66 -6.43 0.28 15.13
C ARG A 66 -5.75 0.94 13.93
N ILE A 67 -5.47 2.24 14.01
CA ILE A 67 -4.69 2.96 12.99
C ILE A 67 -3.31 2.30 12.82
N GLY A 68 -2.63 2.00 13.93
CA GLY A 68 -1.34 1.31 13.90
C GLY A 68 -1.40 -0.06 13.20
N GLN A 69 -2.46 -0.85 13.48
CA GLN A 69 -2.70 -2.12 12.80
C GLN A 69 -2.87 -1.94 11.27
N ILE A 70 -3.65 -0.95 10.84
CA ILE A 70 -3.84 -0.64 9.41
C ILE A 70 -2.51 -0.22 8.76
N MET A 71 -1.72 0.64 9.43
CA MET A 71 -0.39 1.04 8.96
C MET A 71 0.58 -0.13 8.81
N LEU A 72 0.57 -1.08 9.76
CA LEU A 72 1.41 -2.29 9.67
C LEU A 72 1.06 -3.13 8.44
N VAL A 73 -0.23 -3.26 8.10
CA VAL A 73 -0.65 -3.96 6.90
C VAL A 73 -0.20 -3.23 5.64
N LEU A 74 -0.22 -1.90 5.63
CA LEU A 74 0.27 -1.10 4.50
C LEU A 74 1.76 -1.36 4.24
N GLN A 75 2.57 -1.40 5.30
CA GLN A 75 3.99 -1.75 5.21
C GLN A 75 4.22 -3.18 4.66
N MET A 76 3.34 -4.12 5.01
CA MET A 76 3.42 -5.48 4.46
C MET A 76 3.11 -5.53 2.96
N VAL A 77 2.20 -4.68 2.47
CA VAL A 77 1.93 -4.57 1.03
C VAL A 77 3.17 -4.08 0.32
N GLN A 78 3.80 -2.99 0.80
CA GLN A 78 5.03 -2.46 0.23
C GLN A 78 6.14 -3.51 0.20
N LYS A 79 6.36 -4.22 1.31
CA LYS A 79 7.35 -5.31 1.39
C LYS A 79 7.06 -6.43 0.38
N SER A 80 5.80 -6.80 0.20
CA SER A 80 5.40 -7.86 -0.73
C SER A 80 5.66 -7.48 -2.18
N VAL A 81 5.44 -6.20 -2.54
CA VAL A 81 5.77 -5.66 -3.86
C VAL A 81 7.29 -5.70 -4.09
N SER A 82 8.09 -5.24 -3.14
CA SER A 82 9.57 -5.29 -3.25
C SER A 82 10.08 -6.72 -3.43
N MET A 83 9.57 -7.67 -2.64
CA MET A 83 9.92 -9.09 -2.79
C MET A 83 9.54 -9.62 -4.18
N MET A 84 8.38 -9.21 -4.71
CA MET A 84 7.91 -9.64 -6.03
C MET A 84 8.85 -9.14 -7.15
N GLU A 85 9.33 -7.90 -7.06
CA GLU A 85 10.33 -7.35 -8.00
C GLU A 85 11.68 -8.09 -7.93
N GLU A 86 12.14 -8.45 -6.73
CA GLU A 86 13.35 -9.27 -6.56
C GLU A 86 13.17 -10.67 -7.20
N TYR A 87 12.04 -11.33 -6.96
CA TYR A 87 11.74 -12.64 -7.56
C TYR A 87 11.58 -12.56 -9.08
N LYS A 88 11.01 -11.48 -9.62
CA LYS A 88 10.96 -11.21 -11.06
C LYS A 88 12.37 -11.20 -11.64
N THR A 89 13.27 -10.44 -11.02
CA THR A 89 14.67 -10.30 -11.46
C THR A 89 15.37 -11.67 -11.52
N ILE A 90 15.24 -12.47 -10.45
CA ILE A 90 15.81 -13.82 -10.39
C ILE A 90 15.18 -14.72 -11.46
N SER A 91 13.86 -14.72 -11.62
CA SER A 91 13.19 -15.59 -12.60
C SER A 91 13.61 -15.29 -14.04
N ILE A 92 13.87 -14.02 -14.37
CA ILE A 92 14.32 -13.62 -15.70
C ILE A 92 15.77 -14.09 -15.92
N ILE A 93 16.67 -13.88 -14.95
CA ILE A 93 18.08 -14.27 -15.05
C ILE A 93 18.23 -15.79 -15.23
N TYR A 94 17.45 -16.57 -14.49
CA TYR A 94 17.53 -18.04 -14.51
C TYR A 94 16.63 -18.69 -15.58
N ASP A 95 16.02 -17.90 -16.48
CA ASP A 95 15.10 -18.34 -17.55
C ASP A 95 14.01 -19.31 -17.05
N LEU A 96 13.52 -19.07 -15.84
CA LEU A 96 12.47 -19.90 -15.23
C LEU A 96 11.11 -19.58 -15.87
N CYS A 97 10.18 -20.54 -15.83
CA CYS A 97 8.85 -20.44 -16.45
C CYS A 97 8.06 -19.17 -16.11
N ALA A 98 8.39 -18.46 -15.02
CA ALA A 98 7.75 -17.22 -14.65
C ALA A 98 8.19 -15.99 -15.48
N LYS A 99 9.15 -16.12 -16.42
CA LYS A 99 9.51 -15.07 -17.41
C LYS A 99 8.32 -14.55 -18.21
N HIS A 100 7.32 -15.41 -18.47
CA HIS A 100 6.12 -15.07 -19.22
C HIS A 100 4.94 -14.69 -18.30
N CYS A 101 5.18 -14.48 -17.00
CA CYS A 101 4.13 -14.04 -16.08
C CYS A 101 3.65 -12.64 -16.48
N PRO A 102 2.35 -12.44 -16.81
CA PRO A 102 1.83 -11.13 -17.20
C PRO A 102 2.03 -10.06 -16.14
N LEU A 103 2.08 -10.44 -14.86
CA LEU A 103 2.36 -9.53 -13.73
C LEU A 103 3.77 -8.94 -13.80
N PHE A 104 4.73 -9.63 -14.42
CA PHE A 104 6.09 -9.11 -14.61
C PHE A 104 6.20 -8.20 -15.82
N GLN A 105 5.28 -8.28 -16.79
CA GLN A 105 5.24 -7.40 -17.96
C GLN A 105 4.62 -6.02 -17.63
N MET A 106 3.83 -5.92 -16.55
CA MET A 106 3.17 -4.67 -16.14
C MET A 106 4.11 -3.61 -15.56
N SER A 107 5.31 -3.98 -15.10
CA SER A 107 6.28 -3.01 -14.54
C SER A 107 7.15 -2.33 -15.62
N GLU A 108 7.08 -2.79 -16.87
CA GLU A 108 7.67 -2.10 -18.02
C GLU A 108 6.68 -1.07 -18.57
N GLY A 109 6.43 -0.03 -17.76
CA GLY A 109 5.85 1.21 -18.26
C GLY A 109 6.89 1.86 -19.18
N GLY A 110 6.69 1.68 -20.49
CA GLY A 110 7.57 2.23 -21.51
C GLY A 110 7.66 3.76 -21.44
N LEU A 111 8.91 4.23 -21.48
CA LEU A 111 9.38 5.38 -22.25
C LEU A 111 10.71 4.99 -22.88
#